data_AF-A0A3S0EQI9-F1
#
_entry.id   AF-A0A3S0EQI9-F1
#
_cell.length_a   1.000
_cell.length_b   1.000
_cell.length_c   1.000
_cell.angle_alpha   90.00
_cell.angle_beta   90.00
_cell.angle_gamma   90.00
#
_symmetry.space_group_name_H-M   'P 1'
#
loop_
_entity.id
_entity.type
_entity.pdbx_description
1 polymer ?
#
loop_
_entity_poly.entity_id
_entity_poly.type
_entity_poly.pdbx_seq_one_letter_code
_entity_poly.pdbx_strand_id
1 'polypeptide(L)' 'MSIYASSDKPEALAARHTILIVDDTPQNLAVLGELLQSHYRVRAANSGERALRAAGLSPRPDL' A
#
# COMPACT_ATOMS: atom_id res chain seq x y z
N MET A 1 -35.59 2.44 22.00
CA MET A 1 -34.48 1.50 21.77
C MET A 1 -34.68 0.90 20.37
N SER A 2 -34.12 1.53 19.34
CA SER A 2 -34.17 1.04 17.96
C SER A 2 -32.78 0.55 17.61
N ILE A 3 -32.64 -0.76 17.53
CA ILE A 3 -31.39 -1.47 17.27
C ILE A 3 -31.19 -1.60 15.76
N TYR A 4 -30.01 -1.20 15.28
CA TYR A 4 -29.44 -1.43 13.95
C TYR A 4 -30.23 -0.92 12.75
N ALA A 5 -30.16 0.38 12.50
CA ALA A 5 -30.34 0.92 11.16
C ALA A 5 -29.03 1.54 10.66
N SER A 6 -28.48 0.91 9.63
CA SER A 6 -27.53 1.44 8.65
C SER A 6 -26.08 1.63 9.10
N SER A 7 -25.21 0.72 8.64
CA SER A 7 -23.98 1.06 7.87
C SER A 7 -23.29 -0.21 7.37
N ASP A 8 -24.03 -1.14 6.76
CA ASP A 8 -23.39 -2.15 5.91
C ASP A 8 -23.55 -1.66 4.46
N LYS A 9 -22.91 -0.51 4.18
CA LYS A 9 -22.53 -0.24 2.80
C LYS A 9 -21.46 -1.29 2.51
N PRO A 10 -21.60 -2.14 1.48
CA PRO A 10 -20.44 -2.82 0.98
C PRO A 10 -19.53 -1.70 0.47
N GLU A 11 -18.56 -1.29 1.29
CA GLU A 11 -17.46 -0.45 0.85
C GLU A 11 -16.94 -1.15 -0.39
N ALA A 12 -17.24 -0.62 -1.55
CA ALA A 12 -17.07 -1.29 -2.83
C ALA A 12 -15.62 -1.76 -2.95
N LEU A 13 -15.33 -3.00 -2.55
CA LEU A 13 -14.01 -3.65 -2.52
C LEU A 13 -12.86 -2.63 -2.43
N ALA A 14 -12.87 -1.77 -1.39
CA ALA A 14 -12.07 -0.54 -1.37
C ALA A 14 -10.62 -0.86 -1.75
N ALA A 15 -10.20 -0.43 -2.94
CA ALA A 15 -8.92 -0.81 -3.50
C ALA A 15 -7.83 -0.40 -2.50
N ARG A 16 -7.07 -1.37 -1.98
CA ARG A 16 -6.02 -1.10 -1.00
C ARG A 16 -5.07 -0.05 -1.56
N HIS A 17 -4.88 1.04 -0.82
CA HIS A 17 -3.94 2.10 -1.18
C HIS A 17 -2.56 1.48 -1.45
N THR A 18 -1.90 1.97 -2.48
CA THR A 18 -0.59 1.50 -2.90
C THR A 18 0.49 2.36 -2.27
N ILE A 19 1.45 1.74 -1.60
CA ILE A 19 2.59 2.44 -1.00
C ILE A 19 3.90 1.99 -1.66
N LEU A 20 4.81 2.92 -1.91
CA LEU A 20 6.15 2.67 -2.43
C LEU A 20 7.18 2.83 -1.30
N ILE A 21 7.75 1.72 -0.85
CA ILE A 21 8.88 1.73 0.09
C ILE A 21 10.20 1.76 -0.67
N VAL A 22 11.13 2.60 -0.21
CA VAL A 22 12.44 2.81 -0.84
C VAL A 22 13.53 2.69 0.21
N ASP A 23 14.37 1.67 0.09
CA ASP A 23 15.49 1.43 1.01
C ASP A 23 16.54 0.57 0.30
N ASP A 24 17.82 0.90 0.42
CA ASP A 24 18.91 0.17 -0.23
C ASP A 24 19.28 -1.13 0.50
N THR A 25 18.80 -1.32 1.72
CA THR A 25 19.00 -2.51 2.54
C THR A 25 17.84 -3.51 2.35
N PRO A 26 18.07 -4.71 1.76
CA PRO A 26 17.02 -5.69 1.49
C PRO A 26 16.21 -6.11 2.73
N GLN A 27 16.84 -6.14 3.89
CA GLN A 27 16.21 -6.50 5.17
C GLN A 27 15.12 -5.49 5.56
N ASN A 28 15.35 -4.19 5.35
CA ASN A 28 14.35 -3.16 5.64
C ASN A 28 13.13 -3.33 4.75
N LEU A 29 13.33 -3.60 3.45
CA LEU A 29 12.25 -3.85 2.51
C LEU A 29 11.42 -5.09 2.89
N ALA A 30 12.07 -6.15 3.36
CA ALA A 30 11.40 -7.37 3.79
C ALA A 30 10.52 -7.13 5.03
N VAL A 31 11.10 -6.54 6.08
CA VAL A 31 10.38 -6.24 7.34
C VAL A 31 9.21 -5.29 7.08
N LEU A 32 9.44 -4.19 6.36
CA LEU A 32 8.38 -3.22 6.06
C LEU A 32 7.31 -3.82 5.15
N GLY A 33 7.71 -4.64 4.17
CA GLY A 33 6.79 -5.36 3.30
C GLY A 33 5.85 -6.28 4.08
N GLU A 34 6.40 -7.08 5.00
CA GLU A 34 5.62 -7.98 5.84
C GLU A 34 4.63 -7.25 6.75
N LEU A 35 5.04 -6.13 7.34
CA LEU A 35 4.21 -5.32 8.24
C LEU A 35 3.07 -4.60 7.50
N LEU A 36 3.30 -4.17 6.26
CA LEU A 36 2.38 -3.27 5.55
C LEU A 36 1.44 -4.00 4.57
N GLN A 37 1.82 -5.19 4.07
CA GLN A 37 1.03 -5.93 3.06
C GLN A 37 -0.37 -6.36 3.51
N SER A 38 -0.62 -6.45 4.82
CA SER A 38 -1.94 -6.76 5.39
C SER A 38 -2.94 -5.64 5.12
N HIS A 39 -2.48 -4.38 5.08
CA HIS A 39 -3.30 -3.18 4.98
C HIS A 39 -3.20 -2.49 3.61
N TYR A 40 -2.03 -2.55 2.98
CA TYR A 40 -1.71 -1.83 1.76
C TYR A 40 -1.25 -2.76 0.64
N ARG A 41 -1.30 -2.27 -0.60
CA ARG A 41 -0.55 -2.87 -1.70
C ARG A 41 0.86 -2.29 -1.67
N VAL A 42 1.84 -3.12 -1.30
CA VAL A 42 3.23 -2.66 -1.15
C VAL A 42 4.00 -2.81 -2.47
N ARG A 43 4.74 -1.77 -2.85
CA ARG A 43 5.75 -1.78 -3.92
C ARG A 43 7.09 -1.45 -3.29
N ALA A 44 8.14 -2.20 -3.63
CA ALA A 44 9.47 -1.97 -3.08
C ALA A 44 10.46 -1.56 -4.18
N ALA A 45 11.32 -0.60 -3.87
CA ALA A 45 12.47 -0.22 -4.69
C ALA A 45 13.73 -0.17 -3.82
N ASN A 46 14.83 -0.74 -4.33
CA ASN A 46 16.11 -0.76 -3.62
C ASN A 46 17.08 0.34 -4.05
N SER A 47 16.59 1.34 -4.79
CA SER A 47 17.35 2.51 -5.20
C SER A 47 16.40 3.65 -5.56
N GLY A 48 16.89 4.88 -5.43
CA GLY A 48 16.13 6.07 -5.82
C GLY A 48 15.74 6.08 -7.30
N GLU A 49 16.63 5.62 -8.19
CA GLU A 49 16.36 5.53 -9.62
C GLU A 49 15.18 4.59 -9.92
N ARG A 50 15.16 3.41 -9.28
CA ARG A 50 14.04 2.47 -9.38
C ARG A 50 12.77 3.03 -8.74
N ALA A 51 12.90 3.75 -7.63
CA ALA A 51 11.78 4.39 -6.96
C ALA A 51 11.10 5.45 -7.84
N LEU A 52 11.88 6.33 -8.47
CA LEU A 52 11.36 7.35 -9.37
C LEU A 52 10.64 6.74 -10.57
N ARG A 53 11.23 5.70 -11.19
CA ARG A 53 10.53 4.93 -12.23
C ARG A 53 9.22 4.34 -11.70
N ALA A 54 9.27 3.72 -10.52
CA ALA A 54 8.10 3.09 -9.92
C ALA A 54 6.98 4.11 -9.62
N ALA A 55 7.31 5.27 -9.06
CA ALA A 55 6.35 6.33 -8.76
C ALA A 55 5.60 6.85 -10.01
N GLY A 56 6.24 6.79 -11.19
CA GLY A 56 5.63 7.19 -12.45
C GLY A 56 4.68 6.16 -13.08
N LEU A 57 4.79 4.88 -12.71
CA LEU A 57 4.02 3.78 -13.32
C LEU A 57 2.62 3.64 -12.72
N SER A 58 1.62 3.41 -13.58
CA SER A 58 0.24 3.13 -13.18
C SER A 58 0.05 1.68 -12.67
N PRO A 59 -0.71 1.47 -11.58
CA PRO A 59 -1.26 2.49 -10.69
C PRO A 59 -0.15 3.16 -9.87
N ARG A 60 -0.22 4.51 -9.81
CA ARG A 60 0.76 5.30 -9.05
C ARG A 60 0.60 4.99 -7.55
N PRO A 61 1.71 4.96 -6.79
CA PRO A 61 1.61 4.87 -5.34
C PRO A 61 0.93 6.13 -4.80
N ASP A 62 0.09 5.93 -3.80
CA ASP A 62 -0.59 6.97 -3.03
C ASP A 62 0.34 7.59 -1.99
N LEU A 63 1.34 6.82 -1.55
CA LEU A 63 2.41 7.21 -0.63
C LEU A 63 3.78 6.68 -1.09
#